data_AF-A0A961WY14-F1
#
_entry.id   AF-A0A961WY14-F1
#
_cell.length_a   1.000
_cell.length_b   1.000
_cell.length_c   1.000
_cell.angle_alpha   90.00
_cell.angle_beta   90.00
_cell.angle_gamma   90.00
#
_symmetry.space_group_name_H-M   'P 1'
#
loop_
_entity.id
_entity.type
_entity.pdbx_description
1 polymer ?
#
loop_
_entity_poly.entity_id
_entity_poly.type
_entity_poly.pdbx_seq_one_letter_code
_entity_poly.pdbx_strand_id
1 'polypeptide(L)' 'CVGCNLCVNVCPVEGCITMEPLSAGSLDKRTGRKVQKKYANWTEHPNNPSAKVAAE' A
#
# COMPACT_ATOMS: atom_id res chain seq x y z
N CYS A 1 -1.53 0.73 -2.59
CA CYS A 1 -0.92 -0.13 -1.55
C CYS A 1 0.57 0.11 -1.55
N VAL A 2 1.15 0.50 -0.42
CA VAL A 2 2.60 0.70 -0.22
C VAL A 2 3.15 -0.24 0.86
N GLY A 3 2.40 -1.26 1.26
CA GLY A 3 2.81 -2.19 2.32
C GLY A 3 2.83 -1.60 3.74
N CYS A 4 2.05 -0.55 4.02
CA CYS A 4 2.06 0.16 5.32
C CYS A 4 1.26 -0.51 6.45
N ASN A 5 0.60 -1.64 6.21
CA ASN A 5 -0.30 -2.32 7.16
C ASN A 5 -1.53 -1.51 7.66
N LEU A 6 -1.75 -0.28 7.16
CA LEU A 6 -2.83 0.58 7.67
C LEU A 6 -4.22 -0.05 7.46
N CYS A 7 -4.46 -0.66 6.31
CA CYS A 7 -5.75 -1.28 5.98
C CYS A 7 -6.14 -2.43 6.92
N VAL A 8 -5.17 -3.18 7.44
CA VAL A 8 -5.40 -4.24 8.44
C VAL A 8 -5.81 -3.61 9.77
N ASN A 9 -5.09 -2.56 10.20
CA ASN A 9 -5.32 -1.91 11.48
C ASN A 9 -6.63 -1.11 11.55
N VAL A 10 -7.09 -0.51 10.45
CA VAL A 10 -8.30 0.34 10.45
C VAL A 10 -9.57 -0.42 10.08
N CYS A 11 -9.47 -1.71 9.72
CA CYS A 11 -10.66 -2.48 9.35
C CYS A 11 -11.54 -2.69 10.59
N PRO A 12 -12.84 -2.33 10.54
CA PRO A 12 -13.73 -2.46 11.71
C PRO A 12 -14.12 -3.91 12.00
N VAL A 13 -13.82 -4.84 11.09
CA VAL A 13 -14.14 -6.26 11.24
C VAL A 13 -12.85 -7.00 11.55
N GLU A 14 -12.79 -7.62 12.72
CA GLU A 14 -11.64 -8.38 13.18
C GLU A 14 -11.29 -9.51 12.20
N GLY A 15 -10.01 -9.63 11.84
CA GLY A 15 -9.53 -10.67 10.94
C GLY A 15 -10.02 -10.58 9.49
N CYS A 16 -10.76 -9.53 9.10
CA CYS A 16 -11.32 -9.40 7.76
C CYS A 16 -10.25 -9.15 6.68
N ILE A 17 -9.16 -8.46 7.03
CA ILE A 17 -8.05 -8.17 6.11
C ILE A 17 -6.76 -8.67 6.74
N THR A 18 -5.99 -9.42 5.96
CA THR A 18 -4.63 -9.87 6.30
C THR A 18 -3.62 -9.23 5.35
N MET A 19 -2.36 -9.13 5.80
CA MET A 19 -1.26 -8.65 4.97
C MET A 19 -0.26 -9.77 4.75
N GLU A 20 -0.05 -10.15 3.49
CA GLU A 20 0.97 -11.10 3.08
C GLU A 20 2.06 -10.36 2.28
N PRO A 21 3.34 -10.45 2.68
CA PRO A 21 4.43 -9.84 1.93
C PRO A 21 4.66 -10.59 0.62
N LEU A 22 4.67 -9.85 -0.49
CA LEU A 22 5.01 -10.38 -1.80
C LEU A 22 6.47 -10.01 -2.15
N SER A 23 7.16 -10.93 -2.81
CA SER A 23 8.52 -10.67 -3.29
C SER A 23 8.53 -9.62 -4.41
N ALA A 24 9.61 -8.83 -4.48
CA ALA A 24 9.79 -7.86 -5.55
C ALA A 24 9.73 -8.53 -6.93
N GLY A 25 9.02 -7.92 -7.87
CA GLY A 25 8.79 -8.46 -9.21
C GLY A 25 7.58 -9.39 -9.32
N SER A 26 7.05 -9.91 -8.21
CA SER A 26 5.80 -10.70 -8.20
C SER A 26 4.61 -9.85 -8.61
N LEU A 27 3.62 -10.48 -9.27
CA LEU A 27 2.38 -9.82 -9.67
C LEU A 27 1.44 -9.70 -8.47
N ASP A 28 1.12 -8.47 -8.07
CA ASP A 28 0.00 -8.20 -7.19
C ASP A 28 -1.31 -8.32 -7.98
N LYS A 29 -2.04 -9.43 -7.76
CA LYS A 29 -3.30 -9.74 -8.45
C LYS A 29 -4.42 -8.73 -8.18
N ARG A 30 -4.39 -7.99 -7.06
CA ARG A 30 -5.40 -6.96 -6.77
C ARG A 30 -5.26 -5.73 -7.65
N THR A 31 -4.03 -5.40 -8.03
CA THR A 31 -3.73 -4.18 -8.79
C THR A 31 -3.32 -4.46 -10.23
N GLY A 32 -2.98 -5.71 -10.56
CA GLY A 32 -2.44 -6.11 -11.86
C GLY A 32 -1.01 -5.59 -12.10
N ARG A 33 -0.31 -5.15 -11.05
CA ARG A 33 1.02 -4.53 -11.14
C ARG A 33 2.07 -5.39 -10.46
N LYS A 34 3.31 -5.32 -10.95
CA LYS A 34 4.44 -5.97 -10.27
C LYS A 34 4.84 -5.20 -9.01
N VAL A 35 5.17 -5.92 -7.95
CA VAL A 35 5.67 -5.36 -6.69
C VAL A 35 7.02 -4.70 -6.94
N GLN A 36 7.14 -3.44 -6.55
CA GLN A 36 8.39 -2.69 -6.70
C GLN A 36 9.39 -3.10 -5.61
N LYS A 37 10.68 -3.13 -5.96
CA LYS A 37 11.77 -3.37 -4.98
C LYS A 37 12.04 -2.14 -4.11
N LYS A 38 11.70 -0.94 -4.60
CA LYS A 38 11.92 0.31 -3.88
C LYS A 38 11.04 0.32 -2.64
N TYR A 39 11.64 0.62 -1.49
CA TYR A 39 10.90 0.91 -0.27
C TYR A 39 9.93 2.08 -0.53
N ALA A 40 8.70 1.94 -0.05
CA ALA A 40 7.68 2.95 -0.10
C ALA A 40 6.93 2.98 1.23
N ASN A 41 6.37 4.13 1.60
CA ASN A 41 5.58 4.27 2.81
C ASN A 41 4.39 5.20 2.58
N TRP A 42 3.62 5.50 3.64
CA TRP A 42 2.40 6.31 3.55
C TRP A 42 2.63 7.68 2.91
N THR A 43 3.81 8.31 3.08
CA THR A 43 4.09 9.62 2.48
C THR A 43 4.11 9.60 0.94
N GLU A 44 4.40 8.44 0.34
CA GLU A 44 4.43 8.23 -1.11
C GLU A 44 3.12 7.61 -1.64
N HIS A 45 2.12 7.35 -0.77
CA HIS A 45 0.87 6.73 -1.20
C HIS A 45 0.00 7.75 -1.96
N PRO A 46 -0.58 7.39 -3.14
CA PRO A 46 -1.37 8.32 -3.95
C PRO A 46 -2.62 8.88 -3.25
N ASN A 47 -3.13 8.16 -2.25
CA ASN A 47 -4.28 8.59 -1.45
C ASN A 47 -3.88 9.27 -0.13
N ASN A 48 -2.62 9.66 0.07
CA ASN A 48 -2.23 10.39 1.26
C ASN A 48 -2.67 11.86 1.14
N PRO A 49 -3.67 12.34 1.91
CA PRO A 49 -4.15 13.71 1.82
C PRO A 49 -3.11 14.73 2.30
N SER A 50 -2.12 14.29 3.08
CA SER A 50 -1.00 15.12 3.53
C SER A 50 0.18 15.11 2.56
N ALA A 51 0.14 14.29 1.49
CA ALA A 51 1.11 14.39 0.42
C ALA A 51 0.89 15.76 -0.23
N LYS A 52 1.82 16.68 0.01
CA LYS A 52 1.80 17.96 -0.69
C LYS A 52 1.84 17.64 -2.18
N VAL A 53 0.73 17.86 -2.88
CA VAL A 53 0.78 18.02 -4.33
C VAL A 53 1.74 19.19 -4.51
N ALA A 54 2.91 18.95 -5.11
CA ALA A 54 3.76 20.04 -5.53
C ALA A 54 2.86 20.93 -6.38
N ALA A 55 2.65 22.17 -5.93
CA ALA A 55 1.64 23.07 -6.46
C ALA A 55 1.66 23.11 -7.99
N GLU A 56 0.48 23.03 -8.61
CA GLU A 56 0.27 23.58 -9.96
C GLU A 56 0.40 25.10 -9.91
#